data_AF-A0A6P7G8Q8-F1
#
_entry.id   AF-A0A6P7G8Q8-F1
#
_cell.length_a   1.000
_cell.length_b   1.000
_cell.length_c   1.000
_cell.angle_alpha   90.00
_cell.angle_beta   90.00
_cell.angle_gamma   90.00
#
_symmetry.space_group_name_H-M   'P 1'
#
loop_
_entity.id
_entity.type
_entity.pdbx_description
1 polymer ?
#
loop_
_entity_poly.entity_id
_entity_poly.type
_entity_poly.pdbx_seq_one_letter_code
_entity_poly.pdbx_strand_id
1 'polypeptide(L)'
;MLPQEEVPAEVTPVKKKGRKKDKKADKKRKRIERKKQKQRDELLRELKLSDITLRKHEKEWRQLLIDIELPHIRDELEFAWHNFELVIDNKDFAISLLMDELKHAEEQYTMNCNNHIEHIDKLLDMYKERIEELQRDYNKEITKLEIETETDVNELSEIFTEDENYLKTILFMLEMAKKEQKANIRAEYFSRLEEEETKNSQIIQRLRGILETVHSGIEEETDDFLSKYYIQIRDRKKEYDKLRAQDDALQELLSYQLEKIRKMYDYIKRLKQDLIDCEKILGRKLKDLETEYQYFHNSFNVLKLQLQKDQQVDANKMEVLTISHNETMSALQKIKEKGEHILHVAAVCRKLETQEEKIRPFPANYLRPERSNLNSEDENIEILDLFWQRVGQAEASRYAIIEERTFLKKENEILQKKLHEFCQCLQCPAGQTIDNEQLNWPPYIGHISKNVTEAHQEMKKYQLQNYPFGGN
;
A
#
# COMPACT_ATOMS: atom_id res chain seq x y z
N MET A 1 89.23 27.43 -7.22
CA MET A 1 89.46 28.89 -7.18
C MET A 1 90.72 29.15 -6.37
N LEU A 2 91.83 29.40 -7.08
CA LEU A 2 92.93 30.27 -6.63
C LEU A 2 92.35 31.68 -6.38
N PRO A 3 92.92 32.49 -5.47
CA PRO A 3 94.17 33.25 -5.71
C PRO A 3 95.21 33.04 -4.59
N GLN A 4 96.52 32.86 -4.89
CA GLN A 4 97.57 33.89 -5.09
C GLN A 4 97.80 34.80 -3.88
N GLU A 5 98.98 35.35 -3.56
CA GLU A 5 100.43 35.14 -3.73
C GLU A 5 101.06 36.33 -2.92
N GLU A 6 102.39 36.45 -2.84
CA GLU A 6 103.21 37.51 -2.16
C GLU A 6 103.55 37.27 -0.65
N VAL A 7 104.77 36.87 -0.20
CA VAL A 7 106.21 37.23 -0.41
C VAL A 7 106.69 38.40 0.50
N PRO A 8 107.91 38.32 1.11
CA PRO A 8 108.21 38.82 2.47
C PRO A 8 109.11 40.08 2.51
N ALA A 9 109.15 40.78 3.66
CA ALA A 9 110.19 41.79 3.95
C ALA A 9 110.47 42.00 5.46
N GLU A 10 111.74 42.30 5.75
CA GLU A 10 112.47 42.29 7.03
C GLU A 10 112.07 43.38 8.07
N VAL A 11 111.92 43.01 9.35
CA VAL A 11 112.82 43.23 10.50
C VAL A 11 113.15 44.69 10.87
N THR A 12 112.51 45.19 11.93
CA THR A 12 113.06 46.18 12.88
C THR A 12 112.65 45.83 14.33
N PRO A 13 113.47 46.15 15.35
CA PRO A 13 113.55 45.36 16.58
C PRO A 13 112.78 45.95 17.76
N VAL A 14 111.47 45.68 17.89
CA VAL A 14 110.72 45.91 19.15
C VAL A 14 109.74 44.76 19.53
N LYS A 15 109.52 43.75 18.68
CA LYS A 15 108.53 42.67 18.91
C LYS A 15 109.09 41.35 19.51
N LYS A 16 109.75 41.39 20.67
CA LYS A 16 110.24 40.15 21.38
C LYS A 16 109.61 39.84 22.76
N LYS A 17 108.70 40.66 23.31
CA LYS A 17 107.99 40.37 24.59
C LYS A 17 106.51 39.94 24.49
N GLY A 18 105.83 40.12 23.35
CA GLY A 18 104.43 39.66 23.12
C GLY A 18 104.28 38.17 22.77
N ARG A 19 105.13 37.65 21.88
CA ARG A 19 105.04 36.27 21.34
C ARG A 19 105.18 35.13 22.38
N LYS A 20 105.71 35.38 23.59
CA LYS A 20 105.77 34.37 24.68
C LYS A 20 104.52 34.36 25.58
N LYS A 21 103.77 35.47 25.66
CA LYS A 21 102.48 35.53 26.38
C LYS A 21 101.36 34.92 25.53
N ASP A 22 101.36 35.18 24.22
CA ASP A 22 100.35 34.62 23.30
C ASP A 22 100.48 33.09 23.17
N LYS A 23 101.69 32.53 23.13
CA LYS A 23 101.88 31.05 23.13
C LYS A 23 101.42 30.37 24.43
N LYS A 24 101.49 31.06 25.58
CA LYS A 24 101.00 30.53 26.88
C LYS A 24 99.48 30.66 27.01
N ALA A 25 98.89 31.76 26.52
CA ALA A 25 97.44 31.95 26.45
C ALA A 25 96.79 30.97 25.47
N ASP A 26 97.42 30.73 24.32
CA ASP A 26 96.93 29.79 23.30
C ASP A 26 97.03 28.32 23.75
N LYS A 27 98.07 27.94 24.51
CA LYS A 27 98.12 26.63 25.19
C LYS A 27 97.04 26.47 26.28
N LYS A 28 96.71 27.53 27.03
CA LYS A 28 95.59 27.51 28.00
C LYS A 28 94.24 27.39 27.28
N ARG A 29 94.02 28.14 26.20
CA ARG A 29 92.81 28.03 25.36
C ARG A 29 92.65 26.63 24.78
N LYS A 30 93.70 26.07 24.17
CA LYS A 30 93.69 24.68 23.66
C LYS A 30 93.44 23.64 24.75
N ARG A 31 93.90 23.86 25.98
CA ARG A 31 93.63 22.97 27.12
C ARG A 31 92.17 23.07 27.61
N ILE A 32 91.59 24.27 27.58
CA ILE A 32 90.17 24.49 27.89
C ILE A 32 89.29 23.90 26.77
N GLU A 33 89.65 24.11 25.51
CA GLU A 33 88.93 23.55 24.35
C GLU A 33 88.96 22.02 24.35
N ARG A 34 90.11 21.40 24.69
CA ARG A 34 90.20 19.94 24.86
C ARG A 34 89.33 19.42 26.02
N LYS A 35 89.17 20.20 27.10
CA LYS A 35 88.27 19.84 28.19
C LYS A 35 86.80 19.97 27.76
N LYS A 36 86.43 21.05 27.06
CA LYS A 36 85.09 21.22 26.49
C LYS A 36 84.77 20.14 25.44
N GLN A 37 85.75 19.75 24.63
CA GLN A 37 85.57 18.69 23.65
C GLN A 37 85.34 17.34 24.34
N LYS A 38 86.10 17.01 25.39
CA LYS A 38 85.83 15.81 26.21
C LYS A 38 84.43 15.83 26.82
N GLN A 39 83.98 16.97 27.35
CA GLN A 39 82.62 17.12 27.88
C GLN A 39 81.55 16.97 26.80
N ARG A 40 81.78 17.49 25.58
CA ARG A 40 80.88 17.29 24.44
C ARG A 40 80.86 15.84 23.98
N ASP A 41 82.00 15.17 23.94
CA ASP A 41 82.11 13.77 23.55
C ASP A 41 81.45 12.85 24.60
N GLU A 42 81.53 13.21 25.89
CA GLU A 42 80.85 12.54 27.00
C GLU A 42 79.33 12.75 26.91
N LEU A 43 78.88 13.99 26.69
CA LEU A 43 77.47 14.31 26.50
C LEU A 43 76.87 13.66 25.23
N LEU A 44 77.64 13.56 24.14
CA LEU A 44 77.22 12.83 22.94
C LEU A 44 77.13 11.31 23.17
N ARG A 45 77.96 10.75 24.05
CA ARG A 45 77.84 9.34 24.45
C ARG A 45 76.62 9.14 25.33
N GLU A 46 76.37 10.04 26.28
CA GLU A 46 75.17 10.01 27.12
C GLU A 46 73.90 10.15 26.27
N LEU A 47 73.86 11.06 25.28
CA LEU A 47 72.73 11.18 24.35
C LEU A 47 72.53 9.91 23.52
N LYS A 48 73.61 9.33 22.97
CA LYS A 48 73.51 8.07 22.22
C LYS A 48 73.05 6.90 23.09
N LEU A 49 73.51 6.83 24.33
CA LEU A 49 73.04 5.84 25.29
C LEU A 49 71.57 6.09 25.63
N SER A 50 71.16 7.34 25.83
CA SER A 50 69.77 7.76 26.05
C SER A 50 68.86 7.35 24.89
N ASP A 51 69.27 7.55 23.64
CA ASP A 51 68.52 7.15 22.44
C ASP A 51 68.37 5.62 22.36
N ILE A 52 69.43 4.88 22.69
CA ILE A 52 69.40 3.41 22.71
C ILE A 52 68.46 2.92 23.82
N THR A 53 68.53 3.51 25.02
CA THR A 53 67.62 3.17 26.12
C THR A 53 66.18 3.55 25.82
N LEU A 54 65.94 4.69 25.16
CA LEU A 54 64.61 5.11 24.74
C LEU A 54 64.01 4.13 23.74
N ARG A 55 64.75 3.75 22.70
CA ARG A 55 64.29 2.73 21.73
C ARG A 55 64.04 1.37 22.39
N LYS A 56 64.86 1.01 23.38
CA LYS A 56 64.65 -0.22 24.16
C LYS A 56 63.34 -0.15 24.94
N HIS A 57 63.08 0.96 25.64
CA HIS A 57 61.83 1.19 26.34
C HIS A 57 60.64 1.26 25.38
N GLU A 58 60.73 1.95 24.24
CA GLU A 58 59.66 1.97 23.22
C GLU A 58 59.35 0.57 22.69
N LYS A 59 60.37 -0.28 22.49
CA LYS A 59 60.18 -1.67 22.11
C LYS A 59 59.51 -2.47 23.22
N GLU A 60 59.96 -2.31 24.46
CA GLU A 60 59.36 -2.95 25.65
C GLU A 60 57.90 -2.51 25.85
N TRP A 61 57.60 -1.23 25.68
CA TRP A 61 56.24 -0.68 25.74
C TRP A 61 55.34 -1.20 24.63
N ARG A 62 55.84 -1.26 23.38
CA ARG A 62 55.09 -1.88 22.27
C ARG A 62 54.84 -3.36 22.52
N GLN A 63 55.84 -4.08 23.05
CA GLN A 63 55.69 -5.49 23.37
C GLN A 63 54.65 -5.68 24.48
N LEU A 64 54.73 -4.91 25.56
CA LEU A 64 53.75 -4.94 26.64
C LEU A 64 52.34 -4.59 26.15
N LEU A 65 52.22 -3.60 25.27
CA LEU A 65 50.94 -3.23 24.67
C LEU A 65 50.39 -4.33 23.76
N ILE A 66 51.24 -5.00 22.97
CA ILE A 66 50.83 -6.17 22.17
C ILE A 66 50.42 -7.31 23.09
N ASP A 67 51.19 -7.58 24.14
CA ASP A 67 50.95 -8.69 25.06
C ASP A 67 49.66 -8.51 25.86
N ILE A 68 49.18 -7.27 26.05
CA ILE A 68 47.90 -6.97 26.74
C ILE A 68 46.74 -6.83 25.74
N GLU A 69 46.92 -6.06 24.66
CA GLU A 69 45.82 -5.68 23.76
C GLU A 69 45.50 -6.78 22.74
N LEU A 70 46.51 -7.53 22.28
CA LEU A 70 46.29 -8.57 21.27
C LEU A 70 45.42 -9.73 21.78
N PRO A 71 45.58 -10.23 23.02
CA PRO A 71 44.63 -11.18 23.60
C PRO A 71 43.22 -10.61 23.72
N HIS A 72 43.07 -9.36 24.17
CA HIS A 72 41.76 -8.72 24.29
C HIS A 72 41.04 -8.63 22.94
N ILE A 73 41.72 -8.17 21.89
CA ILE A 73 41.17 -8.11 20.52
C ILE A 73 40.82 -9.53 20.03
N ARG A 74 41.63 -10.54 20.38
CA ARG A 74 41.33 -11.92 20.01
C ARG A 74 40.07 -12.43 20.69
N ASP A 75 39.89 -12.15 21.98
CA ASP A 75 38.71 -12.54 22.74
C ASP A 75 37.45 -11.82 22.20
N GLU A 76 37.55 -10.54 21.86
CA GLU A 76 36.47 -9.79 21.19
C GLU A 76 36.13 -10.37 19.81
N LEU A 77 37.14 -10.75 19.03
CA LEU A 77 36.95 -11.37 17.72
C LEU A 77 36.30 -12.76 17.84
N GLU A 78 36.68 -13.53 18.85
CA GLU A 78 36.11 -14.85 19.16
C GLU A 78 34.65 -14.72 19.62
N PHE A 79 34.35 -13.74 20.48
CA PHE A 79 32.99 -13.41 20.86
C PHE A 79 32.14 -12.99 19.64
N ALA A 80 32.67 -12.10 18.81
CA ALA A 80 31.99 -11.66 17.59
C ALA A 80 31.75 -12.85 16.63
N TRP A 81 32.74 -13.72 16.47
CA TRP A 81 32.64 -14.93 15.65
C TRP A 81 31.52 -15.86 16.15
N HIS A 82 31.49 -16.21 17.44
CA HIS A 82 30.43 -17.04 18.01
C HIS A 82 29.04 -16.39 17.91
N ASN A 83 28.96 -15.07 18.10
CA ASN A 83 27.70 -14.36 17.91
C ASN A 83 27.23 -14.41 16.45
N PHE A 84 28.16 -14.30 15.48
CA PHE A 84 27.81 -14.46 14.07
C PHE A 84 27.39 -15.89 13.74
N GLU A 85 28.05 -16.91 14.30
CA GLU A 85 27.64 -18.32 14.15
C GLU A 85 26.21 -18.52 14.65
N LEU A 86 25.89 -18.05 15.86
CA LEU A 86 24.53 -18.14 16.40
C LEU A 86 23.49 -17.41 15.53
N VAL A 87 23.83 -16.25 14.99
CA VAL A 87 22.95 -15.51 14.08
C VAL A 87 22.76 -16.25 12.75
N ILE A 88 23.82 -16.89 12.23
CA ILE A 88 23.74 -17.72 11.03
C ILE A 88 22.85 -18.93 11.29
N ASP A 89 23.07 -19.67 12.38
CA ASP A 89 22.25 -20.84 12.74
C ASP A 89 20.77 -20.49 12.91
N ASN A 90 20.48 -19.36 13.57
CA ASN A 90 19.11 -18.87 13.72
C ASN A 90 18.48 -18.50 12.37
N LYS A 91 19.27 -17.90 11.46
CA LYS A 91 18.81 -17.58 10.11
C LYS A 91 18.60 -18.84 9.27
N ASP A 92 19.49 -19.83 9.37
CA ASP A 92 19.37 -21.10 8.65
C ASP A 92 18.18 -21.91 9.14
N PHE A 93 17.89 -21.88 10.45
CA PHE A 93 16.66 -22.44 11.02
C PHE A 93 15.43 -21.71 10.48
N ALA A 94 15.43 -20.38 10.48
CA ALA A 94 14.32 -19.60 9.94
C ALA A 94 14.11 -19.85 8.44
N ILE A 95 15.20 -19.98 7.66
CA ILE A 95 15.16 -20.33 6.25
C ILE A 95 14.57 -21.73 6.04
N SER A 96 14.97 -22.71 6.86
CA SER A 96 14.45 -24.08 6.80
C SER A 96 12.95 -24.12 7.10
N LEU A 97 12.51 -23.42 8.15
CA LEU A 97 11.10 -23.28 8.49
C LEU A 97 10.30 -22.63 7.35
N LEU A 98 10.83 -21.55 6.76
CA LEU A 98 10.17 -20.89 5.62
C LEU A 98 10.10 -21.78 4.39
N MET A 99 11.09 -22.66 4.15
CA MET A 99 11.02 -23.64 3.07
C MET A 99 9.93 -24.68 3.32
N ASP A 100 9.78 -25.16 4.56
CA ASP A 100 8.71 -26.11 4.92
C ASP A 100 7.32 -25.47 4.78
N GLU A 101 7.15 -24.23 5.25
CA GLU A 101 5.89 -23.49 5.07
C GLU A 101 5.56 -23.23 3.60
N LEU A 102 6.57 -22.92 2.77
CA LEU A 102 6.38 -22.75 1.33
C LEU A 102 5.92 -24.06 0.69
N LYS A 103 6.53 -25.19 1.07
CA LYS A 103 6.13 -26.51 0.59
C LYS A 103 4.70 -26.85 1.01
N HIS A 104 4.31 -26.58 2.26
CA HIS A 104 2.94 -26.78 2.71
C HIS A 104 1.93 -25.90 1.97
N ALA A 105 2.28 -24.63 1.69
CA ALA A 105 1.44 -23.75 0.89
C ALA A 105 1.28 -24.26 -0.55
N GLU A 106 2.34 -24.80 -1.15
CA GLU A 106 2.30 -25.41 -2.50
C GLU A 106 1.46 -26.70 -2.52
N GLU A 107 1.59 -27.57 -1.52
CA GLU A 107 0.76 -28.76 -1.35
C GLU A 107 -0.72 -28.38 -1.18
N GLN A 108 -1.03 -27.34 -0.40
CA GLN A 108 -2.39 -26.84 -0.26
C GLN A 108 -2.93 -26.25 -1.57
N TYR A 109 -2.11 -25.48 -2.30
CA TYR A 109 -2.48 -24.91 -3.58
C TYR A 109 -2.78 -26.00 -4.62
N THR A 110 -1.89 -26.98 -4.76
CA THR A 110 -2.08 -28.11 -5.67
C THR A 110 -3.31 -28.95 -5.32
N MET A 111 -3.53 -29.25 -4.03
CA MET A 111 -4.73 -29.94 -3.56
C MET A 111 -6.00 -29.15 -3.88
N ASN A 112 -6.00 -27.83 -3.66
CA ASN A 112 -7.16 -27.00 -3.97
C ASN A 112 -7.45 -26.95 -5.48
N CYS A 113 -6.42 -26.83 -6.32
CA CYS A 113 -6.56 -26.92 -7.76
C CYS A 113 -7.15 -28.27 -8.20
N ASN A 114 -6.68 -29.38 -7.64
CA ASN A 114 -7.22 -30.71 -7.93
C ASN A 114 -8.70 -30.83 -7.53
N ASN A 115 -9.06 -30.34 -6.33
CA ASN A 115 -10.45 -30.31 -5.88
C ASN A 115 -11.34 -29.45 -6.80
N HIS A 116 -10.84 -28.29 -7.25
CA HIS A 116 -11.56 -27.45 -8.20
C HIS A 116 -11.76 -28.15 -9.55
N ILE A 117 -10.74 -28.83 -10.07
CA ILE A 117 -10.85 -29.64 -11.30
C ILE A 117 -11.89 -30.75 -11.12
N GLU A 118 -11.84 -31.50 -10.01
CA GLU A 118 -12.80 -32.56 -9.72
C GLU A 118 -14.25 -32.03 -9.64
N HIS A 119 -14.45 -30.85 -9.05
CA HIS A 119 -15.77 -30.21 -9.03
C HIS A 119 -16.25 -29.78 -10.41
N ILE A 120 -15.36 -29.25 -11.25
CA ILE A 120 -15.68 -28.90 -12.64
C ILE A 120 -16.02 -30.15 -13.44
N ASP A 121 -15.28 -31.24 -13.25
CA ASP A 121 -15.55 -32.52 -13.93
C ASP A 121 -16.91 -33.10 -13.54
N LYS A 122 -17.24 -33.10 -12.24
CA LYS A 122 -18.58 -33.49 -11.76
C LYS A 122 -19.68 -32.62 -12.38
N LEU A 123 -19.46 -31.31 -12.46
CA LEU A 123 -20.40 -30.38 -13.08
C LEU A 123 -20.58 -30.69 -14.57
N LEU A 124 -19.48 -30.95 -15.29
CA LEU A 124 -19.51 -31.33 -16.70
C LEU A 124 -20.28 -32.64 -16.91
N ASP A 125 -20.09 -33.64 -16.06
CA ASP A 125 -20.79 -34.91 -16.16
C ASP A 125 -22.29 -34.76 -15.91
N MET A 126 -22.71 -33.98 -14.91
CA MET A 126 -24.12 -33.64 -14.72
C MET A 126 -24.73 -32.93 -15.95
N TYR A 127 -23.98 -32.00 -16.56
CA TYR A 127 -24.46 -31.33 -17.77
C TYR A 127 -24.52 -32.26 -18.98
N LYS A 128 -23.59 -33.20 -19.14
CA LYS A 128 -23.65 -34.22 -20.18
C LYS A 128 -24.89 -35.10 -20.00
N GLU A 129 -25.13 -35.62 -18.79
CA GLU A 129 -26.32 -36.42 -18.49
C GLU A 129 -27.62 -35.65 -18.81
N ARG A 130 -27.67 -34.37 -18.46
CA ARG A 130 -28.82 -33.51 -18.76
C ARG A 130 -29.02 -33.30 -20.26
N ILE A 131 -27.94 -33.11 -21.02
CA ILE A 131 -28.00 -32.98 -22.48
C ILE A 131 -28.48 -34.30 -23.11
N GLU A 132 -27.97 -35.44 -22.64
CA GLU A 132 -28.39 -36.76 -23.12
C GLU A 132 -29.87 -37.05 -22.80
N GLU A 133 -30.37 -36.62 -21.65
CA GLU A 133 -31.79 -36.68 -21.32
C GLU A 133 -32.64 -35.82 -22.26
N LEU A 134 -32.26 -34.55 -22.46
CA LEU A 134 -32.96 -33.65 -23.38
C LEU A 134 -32.95 -34.18 -24.83
N GLN A 135 -31.83 -34.74 -25.28
CA GLN A 135 -31.71 -35.34 -26.59
C GLN A 135 -32.58 -36.59 -26.73
N ARG A 136 -32.64 -37.44 -25.69
CA ARG A 136 -33.56 -38.59 -25.67
C ARG A 136 -35.01 -38.14 -25.73
N ASP A 137 -35.40 -37.12 -24.99
CA ASP A 137 -36.78 -36.63 -24.99
C ASP A 137 -37.16 -35.96 -26.31
N TYR A 138 -36.27 -35.16 -26.88
CA TYR A 138 -36.44 -34.60 -28.22
C TYR A 138 -36.63 -35.69 -29.29
N ASN A 139 -35.78 -36.72 -29.28
CA ASN A 139 -35.91 -37.83 -30.21
C ASN A 139 -37.22 -38.60 -30.01
N LYS A 140 -37.68 -38.79 -28.76
CA LYS A 140 -38.99 -39.40 -28.50
C LYS A 140 -40.11 -38.54 -29.08
N GLU A 141 -40.08 -37.22 -28.91
CA GLU A 141 -41.09 -36.32 -29.50
C GLU A 141 -41.09 -36.37 -31.03
N ILE A 142 -39.91 -36.38 -31.66
CA ILE A 142 -39.80 -36.57 -33.12
C ILE A 142 -40.46 -37.89 -33.53
N THR A 143 -40.08 -39.01 -32.90
CA THR A 143 -40.62 -40.32 -33.29
C THR A 143 -42.13 -40.40 -33.09
N LYS A 144 -42.68 -39.74 -32.06
CA LYS A 144 -44.13 -39.66 -31.86
C LYS A 144 -44.80 -38.87 -32.97
N LEU A 145 -44.28 -37.69 -33.31
CA LEU A 145 -44.81 -36.87 -34.40
C LEU A 145 -44.69 -37.58 -35.75
N GLU A 146 -43.59 -38.27 -36.02
CA GLU A 146 -43.42 -39.07 -37.23
C GLU A 146 -44.50 -40.15 -37.33
N ILE A 147 -44.71 -40.92 -36.26
CA ILE A 147 -45.76 -41.95 -36.21
C ILE A 147 -47.15 -41.33 -36.40
N GLU A 148 -47.47 -40.23 -35.71
CA GLU A 148 -48.75 -39.53 -35.84
C GLU A 148 -48.98 -39.04 -37.28
N THR A 149 -47.96 -38.44 -37.92
CA THR A 149 -48.07 -38.01 -39.31
C THR A 149 -48.20 -39.17 -40.29
N GLU A 150 -47.53 -40.29 -40.03
CA GLU A 150 -47.64 -41.48 -40.86
C GLU A 150 -49.03 -42.12 -40.73
N THR A 151 -49.59 -42.17 -39.52
CA THR A 151 -50.98 -42.62 -39.31
C THR A 151 -51.96 -41.72 -40.02
N ASP A 152 -51.83 -40.39 -39.90
CA ASP A 152 -52.72 -39.43 -40.57
C ASP A 152 -52.66 -39.57 -42.09
N VAL A 153 -51.46 -39.74 -42.66
CA VAL A 153 -51.26 -39.93 -44.11
C VAL A 153 -51.91 -41.24 -44.58
N ASN A 154 -51.78 -42.32 -43.80
CA ASN A 154 -52.39 -43.61 -44.12
C ASN A 154 -53.92 -43.53 -44.07
N GLU A 155 -54.50 -42.94 -43.02
CA GLU A 155 -55.94 -42.73 -42.91
C GLU A 155 -56.49 -41.88 -44.05
N LEU A 156 -55.79 -40.79 -44.41
CA LEU A 156 -56.18 -39.94 -45.53
C LEU A 156 -56.11 -40.70 -46.86
N SER A 157 -55.07 -41.52 -47.05
CA SER A 157 -54.93 -42.38 -48.23
C SER A 157 -56.06 -43.40 -48.32
N GLU A 158 -56.46 -44.03 -47.21
CA GLU A 158 -57.58 -44.96 -47.17
C GLU A 158 -58.88 -44.26 -47.60
N ILE A 159 -59.19 -43.10 -47.01
CA ILE A 159 -60.37 -42.28 -47.40
C ILE A 159 -60.32 -41.91 -48.88
N PHE A 160 -59.18 -41.46 -49.40
CA PHE A 160 -59.04 -41.15 -50.83
C PHE A 160 -59.31 -42.36 -51.73
N THR A 161 -58.82 -43.54 -51.35
CA THR A 161 -59.08 -44.75 -52.14
C THR A 161 -60.54 -45.19 -52.09
N GLU A 162 -61.22 -45.01 -50.95
CA GLU A 162 -62.66 -45.26 -50.84
C GLU A 162 -63.47 -44.31 -51.73
N ASP A 163 -63.18 -43.01 -51.68
CA ASP A 163 -63.81 -41.99 -52.51
C ASP A 163 -63.56 -42.23 -54.01
N GLU A 164 -62.33 -42.59 -54.39
CA GLU A 164 -61.99 -42.93 -55.77
C GLU A 164 -62.78 -44.15 -56.26
N ASN A 165 -62.90 -45.19 -55.44
CA ASN A 165 -63.69 -46.39 -55.76
C ASN A 165 -65.18 -46.09 -55.87
N TYR A 166 -65.70 -45.23 -55.00
CA TYR A 166 -67.09 -44.75 -55.05
C TYR A 166 -67.37 -43.99 -56.35
N LEU A 167 -66.50 -43.04 -56.72
CA LEU A 167 -66.59 -42.28 -57.96
C LEU A 167 -66.50 -43.17 -59.20
N LYS A 168 -65.57 -44.15 -59.22
CA LYS A 168 -65.48 -45.15 -60.30
C LYS A 168 -66.78 -45.95 -60.45
N THR A 169 -67.41 -46.32 -59.34
CA THR A 169 -68.68 -47.05 -59.34
C THR A 169 -69.81 -46.21 -59.92
N ILE A 170 -69.92 -44.93 -59.52
CA ILE A 170 -70.90 -44.00 -60.11
C ILE A 170 -70.67 -43.82 -61.61
N LEU A 171 -69.42 -43.61 -62.02
CA LEU A 171 -69.06 -43.43 -63.42
C LEU A 171 -69.48 -44.64 -64.26
N PHE A 172 -69.20 -45.85 -63.76
CA PHE A 172 -69.61 -47.09 -64.41
C PHE A 172 -71.14 -47.20 -64.55
N MET A 173 -71.89 -46.88 -63.49
CA MET A 173 -73.36 -46.87 -63.53
C MET A 173 -73.89 -45.87 -64.56
N LEU A 174 -73.33 -44.66 -64.63
CA LEU A 174 -73.71 -43.64 -65.61
C LEU A 174 -73.37 -44.07 -67.05
N GLU A 175 -72.22 -44.70 -67.27
CA GLU A 175 -71.85 -45.24 -68.58
C GLU A 175 -72.80 -46.34 -69.05
N MET A 176 -73.21 -47.24 -68.16
CA MET A 176 -74.21 -48.27 -68.47
C MET A 176 -75.56 -47.65 -68.81
N ALA A 177 -76.05 -46.69 -68.01
CA ALA A 177 -77.30 -45.98 -68.29
C ALA A 177 -77.26 -45.23 -69.64
N LYS A 178 -76.13 -44.57 -69.95
CA LYS A 178 -75.91 -43.91 -71.24
C LYS A 178 -75.89 -44.90 -72.40
N LYS A 179 -75.31 -46.09 -72.21
CA LYS A 179 -75.27 -47.15 -73.23
C LYS A 179 -76.67 -47.68 -73.51
N GLU A 180 -77.48 -47.89 -72.47
CA GLU A 180 -78.89 -48.28 -72.58
C GLU A 180 -79.72 -47.21 -73.28
N GLN A 181 -79.59 -45.94 -72.89
CA GLN A 181 -80.26 -44.81 -73.55
C GLN A 181 -79.89 -44.72 -75.04
N LYS A 182 -78.60 -44.89 -75.38
CA LYS A 182 -78.15 -44.94 -76.79
C LYS A 182 -78.69 -46.15 -77.56
N ALA A 183 -78.99 -47.26 -76.90
CA ALA A 183 -79.63 -48.42 -77.53
C ALA A 183 -81.11 -48.12 -77.79
N ASN A 184 -81.82 -47.52 -76.82
CA ASN A 184 -83.22 -47.10 -76.96
C ASN A 184 -83.41 -46.08 -78.08
N ILE A 185 -82.60 -45.02 -78.12
CA ILE A 185 -82.67 -44.00 -79.20
C ILE A 185 -82.41 -44.64 -80.57
N ARG A 186 -81.48 -45.59 -80.67
CA ARG A 186 -81.22 -46.31 -81.94
C ARG A 186 -82.41 -47.17 -82.35
N ALA A 187 -83.04 -47.88 -81.41
CA ALA A 187 -84.24 -48.67 -81.69
C ALA A 187 -85.42 -47.80 -82.17
N GLU A 188 -85.64 -46.65 -81.51
CA GLU A 188 -86.64 -45.66 -81.94
C GLU A 188 -86.34 -45.09 -83.33
N TYR A 189 -85.07 -44.80 -83.62
CA TYR A 189 -84.64 -44.31 -84.92
C TYR A 189 -84.90 -45.31 -86.05
N PHE A 190 -84.57 -46.59 -85.85
CA PHE A 190 -84.83 -47.63 -86.86
C PHE A 190 -86.32 -47.87 -87.09
N SER A 191 -87.16 -47.79 -86.05
CA SER A 191 -88.61 -47.86 -86.18
C SER A 191 -89.19 -46.69 -86.99
N ARG A 192 -88.67 -45.47 -86.81
CA ARG A 192 -89.06 -44.30 -87.62
C ARG A 192 -88.53 -44.38 -89.05
N LEU A 193 -87.37 -45.00 -89.26
CA LEU A 193 -86.76 -45.15 -90.58
C LEU A 193 -87.60 -46.06 -91.50
N GLU A 194 -88.11 -47.19 -90.98
CA GLU A 194 -89.01 -48.09 -91.75
C GLU A 194 -90.35 -47.41 -92.11
N GLU A 195 -90.84 -46.53 -91.24
CA GLU A 195 -92.07 -45.78 -91.48
C GLU A 195 -91.90 -44.69 -92.56
N GLU A 196 -90.70 -44.13 -92.68
CA GLU A 196 -90.36 -43.16 -93.72
C GLU A 196 -89.95 -43.82 -95.04
N GLU A 197 -89.34 -45.01 -95.03
CA GLU A 197 -88.95 -45.72 -96.25
C GLU A 197 -90.15 -46.08 -97.14
N THR A 198 -91.29 -46.40 -96.54
CA THR A 198 -92.57 -46.63 -97.24
C THR A 198 -93.19 -45.36 -97.82
N LYS A 199 -92.97 -44.21 -97.20
CA LYS A 199 -93.44 -42.89 -97.68
C LYS A 199 -92.50 -42.32 -98.76
N ASN A 200 -91.19 -42.56 -98.64
CA ASN A 200 -90.15 -41.98 -99.49
C ASN A 200 -90.18 -42.53 -100.93
N SER A 201 -90.57 -43.79 -101.13
CA SER A 201 -90.71 -44.39 -102.48
C SER A 201 -91.74 -43.66 -103.37
N GLN A 202 -92.80 -43.10 -102.77
CA GLN A 202 -93.83 -42.32 -103.49
C GLN A 202 -93.44 -40.84 -103.66
N ILE A 203 -92.56 -40.34 -102.81
CA ILE A 203 -92.09 -38.95 -102.81
C ILE A 203 -90.90 -38.76 -103.78
N ILE A 204 -90.06 -39.78 -104.00
CA ILE A 204 -88.88 -39.73 -104.90
C ILE A 204 -89.24 -39.36 -106.35
N GLN A 205 -90.39 -39.81 -106.88
CA GLN A 205 -90.83 -39.40 -108.22
C GLN A 205 -91.32 -37.95 -108.29
N ARG A 206 -91.82 -37.42 -107.17
CA ARG A 206 -92.36 -36.05 -107.10
C ARG A 206 -91.27 -35.02 -106.79
N LEU A 207 -90.28 -35.39 -105.97
CA LEU A 207 -89.15 -34.54 -105.61
C LEU A 207 -88.13 -34.37 -106.72
N ARG A 208 -88.06 -35.26 -107.71
CA ARG A 208 -87.09 -35.13 -108.81
C ARG A 208 -87.27 -33.84 -109.63
N GLY A 209 -88.51 -33.37 -109.80
CA GLY A 209 -88.83 -32.10 -110.46
C GLY A 209 -88.77 -30.86 -109.54
N ILE A 210 -88.89 -31.05 -108.23
CA ILE A 210 -88.72 -29.97 -107.23
C ILE A 210 -87.23 -29.76 -106.92
N LEU A 211 -86.40 -30.82 -107.00
CA LEU A 211 -84.96 -30.76 -106.74
C LEU A 211 -84.25 -29.82 -107.70
N GLU A 212 -84.60 -29.84 -108.99
CA GLU A 212 -83.98 -28.98 -110.01
C GLU A 212 -84.31 -27.49 -109.79
N THR A 213 -85.42 -27.17 -109.13
CA THR A 213 -85.80 -25.77 -108.83
C THR A 213 -85.31 -25.29 -107.46
N VAL A 214 -85.15 -26.20 -106.50
CA VAL A 214 -84.59 -25.91 -105.17
C VAL A 214 -83.06 -25.90 -105.20
N HIS A 215 -82.41 -26.68 -106.06
CA HIS A 215 -80.95 -26.73 -106.19
C HIS A 215 -80.38 -25.35 -106.59
N SER A 216 -80.98 -24.68 -107.59
CA SER A 216 -80.60 -23.31 -107.95
C SER A 216 -80.81 -22.29 -106.83
N GLY A 217 -81.81 -22.50 -105.95
CA GLY A 217 -82.06 -21.61 -104.80
C GLY A 217 -81.09 -21.85 -103.63
N ILE A 218 -80.70 -23.12 -103.39
CA ILE A 218 -79.71 -23.48 -102.37
C ILE A 218 -78.32 -22.99 -102.77
N GLU A 219 -77.96 -23.03 -104.06
CA GLU A 219 -76.71 -22.45 -104.56
C GLU A 219 -76.63 -20.95 -104.24
N GLU A 220 -77.69 -20.19 -104.48
CA GLU A 220 -77.75 -18.77 -104.15
C GLU A 220 -77.70 -18.51 -102.63
N GLU A 221 -78.42 -19.28 -101.81
CA GLU A 221 -78.41 -19.13 -100.34
C GLU A 221 -77.10 -19.57 -99.68
N THR A 222 -76.40 -20.56 -100.24
CA THR A 222 -75.11 -21.04 -99.73
C THR A 222 -73.98 -20.07 -100.03
N ASP A 223 -73.97 -19.44 -101.21
CA ASP A 223 -73.02 -18.37 -101.53
C ASP A 223 -73.21 -17.14 -100.63
N ASP A 224 -74.47 -16.79 -100.35
CA ASP A 224 -74.82 -15.69 -99.45
C ASP A 224 -74.43 -15.97 -97.98
N PHE A 225 -74.61 -17.22 -97.53
CA PHE A 225 -74.19 -17.68 -96.20
C PHE A 225 -72.65 -17.72 -96.07
N LEU A 226 -71.95 -18.25 -97.07
CA LEU A 226 -70.48 -18.31 -97.09
C LEU A 226 -69.86 -16.90 -97.09
N SER A 227 -70.45 -15.97 -97.83
CA SER A 227 -70.00 -14.57 -97.86
C SER A 227 -70.19 -13.88 -96.49
N LYS A 228 -71.35 -14.07 -95.85
CA LYS A 228 -71.63 -13.56 -94.48
C LYS A 228 -70.72 -14.21 -93.43
N TYR A 229 -70.47 -15.51 -93.53
CA TYR A 229 -69.57 -16.25 -92.64
C TYR A 229 -68.11 -15.80 -92.79
N TYR A 230 -67.66 -15.56 -94.03
CA TYR A 230 -66.32 -15.06 -94.32
C TYR A 230 -66.09 -13.65 -93.75
N ILE A 231 -67.09 -12.76 -93.86
CA ILE A 231 -67.06 -11.43 -93.24
C ILE A 231 -67.01 -11.55 -91.71
N GLN A 232 -67.80 -12.44 -91.10
CA GLN A 232 -67.81 -12.65 -89.65
C GLN A 232 -66.48 -13.22 -89.12
N ILE A 233 -65.85 -14.16 -89.83
CA ILE A 233 -64.51 -14.65 -89.48
C ILE A 233 -63.48 -13.54 -89.61
N ARG A 234 -63.55 -12.74 -90.67
CA ARG A 234 -62.62 -11.63 -90.89
C ARG A 234 -62.74 -10.58 -89.78
N ASP A 235 -63.94 -10.25 -89.34
CA ASP A 235 -64.13 -9.27 -88.27
C ASP A 235 -63.75 -9.83 -86.89
N ARG A 236 -64.06 -11.11 -86.59
CA ARG A 236 -63.53 -11.80 -85.40
C ARG A 236 -62.00 -11.86 -85.38
N LYS A 237 -61.37 -12.05 -86.54
CA LYS A 237 -59.91 -12.06 -86.65
C LYS A 237 -59.32 -10.67 -86.36
N LYS A 238 -59.95 -9.59 -86.84
CA LYS A 238 -59.55 -8.21 -86.48
C LYS A 238 -59.74 -7.92 -84.99
N GLU A 239 -60.81 -8.40 -84.37
CA GLU A 239 -61.03 -8.24 -82.92
C GLU A 239 -59.98 -9.03 -82.12
N TYR A 240 -59.67 -10.25 -82.55
CA TYR A 240 -58.59 -11.05 -81.97
C TYR A 240 -57.23 -10.38 -82.11
N ASP A 241 -56.90 -9.84 -83.29
CA ASP A 241 -55.62 -9.15 -83.50
C ASP A 241 -55.51 -7.87 -82.63
N LYS A 242 -56.63 -7.16 -82.40
CA LYS A 242 -56.68 -6.02 -81.45
C LYS A 242 -56.47 -6.47 -80.01
N LEU A 243 -57.15 -7.53 -79.57
CA LEU A 243 -56.99 -8.10 -78.22
C LEU A 243 -55.57 -8.62 -78.01
N ARG A 244 -54.98 -9.26 -79.01
CA ARG A 244 -53.61 -9.77 -78.98
C ARG A 244 -52.59 -8.64 -78.85
N ALA A 245 -52.73 -7.57 -79.64
CA ALA A 245 -51.86 -6.40 -79.51
C ALA A 245 -51.98 -5.72 -78.13
N GLN A 246 -53.17 -5.73 -77.53
CA GLN A 246 -53.36 -5.25 -76.15
C GLN A 246 -52.69 -6.17 -75.12
N ASP A 247 -52.79 -7.49 -75.30
CA ASP A 247 -52.16 -8.49 -74.41
C ASP A 247 -50.63 -8.42 -74.50
N ASP A 248 -50.07 -8.31 -75.70
CA ASP A 248 -48.63 -8.14 -75.92
C ASP A 248 -48.11 -6.85 -75.23
N ALA A 249 -48.85 -5.74 -75.34
CA ALA A 249 -48.50 -4.49 -74.66
C ALA A 249 -48.59 -4.59 -73.12
N LEU A 250 -49.56 -5.34 -72.61
CA LEU A 250 -49.68 -5.62 -71.17
C LEU A 250 -48.56 -6.53 -70.68
N GLN A 251 -48.12 -7.54 -71.46
CA GLN A 251 -46.99 -8.39 -71.14
C GLN A 251 -45.67 -7.61 -71.08
N GLU A 252 -45.43 -6.70 -72.02
CA GLU A 252 -44.25 -5.81 -71.97
C GLU A 252 -44.27 -4.95 -70.70
N LEU A 253 -45.42 -4.33 -70.37
CA LEU A 253 -45.56 -3.55 -69.14
C LEU A 253 -45.35 -4.40 -67.89
N LEU A 254 -45.92 -5.62 -67.86
CA LEU A 254 -45.75 -6.56 -66.74
C LEU A 254 -44.28 -6.90 -66.54
N SER A 255 -43.55 -7.21 -67.62
CA SER A 255 -42.12 -7.53 -67.56
C SER A 255 -41.30 -6.35 -66.99
N TYR A 256 -41.59 -5.12 -67.44
CA TYR A 256 -40.95 -3.92 -66.94
C TYR A 256 -41.24 -3.67 -65.44
N GLN A 257 -42.49 -3.87 -65.01
CA GLN A 257 -42.87 -3.71 -63.61
C GLN A 257 -42.23 -4.79 -62.73
N LEU A 258 -42.16 -6.05 -63.19
CA LEU A 258 -41.48 -7.13 -62.46
C LEU A 258 -39.99 -6.86 -62.30
N GLU A 259 -39.32 -6.37 -63.34
CA GLU A 259 -37.91 -5.96 -63.30
C GLU A 259 -37.69 -4.83 -62.26
N LYS A 260 -38.59 -3.84 -62.23
CA LYS A 260 -38.57 -2.74 -61.26
C LYS A 260 -38.79 -3.24 -59.84
N ILE A 261 -39.77 -4.12 -59.62
CA ILE A 261 -40.04 -4.74 -58.31
C ILE A 261 -38.81 -5.51 -57.84
N ARG A 262 -38.16 -6.28 -58.72
CA ARG A 262 -36.95 -7.04 -58.40
C ARG A 262 -35.80 -6.12 -57.96
N LYS A 263 -35.55 -5.02 -58.68
CA LYS A 263 -34.53 -4.03 -58.30
C LYS A 263 -34.81 -3.39 -56.94
N MET A 264 -36.08 -3.05 -56.67
CA MET A 264 -36.48 -2.49 -55.37
C MET A 264 -36.36 -3.52 -54.25
N TYR A 265 -36.69 -4.79 -54.51
CA TYR A 265 -36.53 -5.88 -53.54
C TYR A 265 -35.05 -6.13 -53.22
N ASP A 266 -34.17 -6.17 -54.21
CA ASP A 266 -32.73 -6.30 -54.01
C ASP A 266 -32.13 -5.10 -53.26
N TYR A 267 -32.67 -3.90 -53.47
CA TYR A 267 -32.30 -2.71 -52.71
C TYR A 267 -32.74 -2.81 -51.24
N ILE A 268 -33.98 -3.23 -50.97
CA ILE A 268 -34.48 -3.49 -49.61
C ILE A 268 -33.63 -4.56 -48.92
N LYS A 269 -33.28 -5.63 -49.63
CA LYS A 269 -32.42 -6.70 -49.10
C LYS A 269 -31.04 -6.18 -48.70
N ARG A 270 -30.42 -5.34 -49.53
CA ARG A 270 -29.14 -4.67 -49.21
C ARG A 270 -29.26 -3.77 -47.98
N LEU A 271 -30.28 -2.91 -47.93
CA LEU A 271 -30.50 -2.03 -46.77
C LEU A 271 -30.73 -2.82 -45.47
N LYS A 272 -31.45 -3.94 -45.52
CA LYS A 272 -31.62 -4.84 -44.37
C LYS A 272 -30.30 -5.44 -43.91
N GLN A 273 -29.45 -5.85 -44.86
CA GLN A 273 -28.13 -6.37 -44.55
C GLN A 273 -27.23 -5.30 -43.92
N ASP A 274 -27.19 -4.10 -44.51
CA ASP A 274 -26.44 -2.97 -43.98
C ASP A 274 -26.90 -2.58 -42.57
N LEU A 275 -28.20 -2.64 -42.29
CA LEU A 275 -28.76 -2.40 -40.96
C LEU A 275 -28.28 -3.44 -39.95
N ILE A 276 -28.35 -4.73 -40.29
CA ILE A 276 -27.86 -5.82 -39.42
C ILE A 276 -26.35 -5.66 -39.14
N ASP A 277 -25.58 -5.29 -40.16
CA ASP A 277 -24.13 -5.11 -40.00
C ASP A 277 -23.81 -3.85 -39.18
N CYS A 278 -24.57 -2.77 -39.34
CA CYS A 278 -24.48 -1.59 -38.47
C CYS A 278 -24.82 -1.92 -37.02
N GLU A 279 -25.90 -2.68 -36.77
CA GLU A 279 -26.29 -3.13 -35.42
C GLU A 279 -25.20 -3.99 -34.78
N LYS A 280 -24.58 -4.91 -35.54
CA LYS A 280 -23.45 -5.71 -35.04
C LYS A 280 -22.25 -4.85 -34.69
N ILE A 281 -21.88 -3.89 -35.54
CA ILE A 281 -20.75 -2.99 -35.30
C ILE A 281 -21.01 -2.10 -34.09
N LEU A 282 -22.19 -1.50 -33.99
CA LEU A 282 -22.60 -0.68 -32.84
C LEU A 282 -22.67 -1.51 -31.57
N GLY A 283 -23.21 -2.73 -31.64
CA GLY A 283 -23.26 -3.65 -30.52
C GLY A 283 -21.88 -4.08 -30.01
N ARG A 284 -20.91 -4.30 -30.91
CA ARG A 284 -19.51 -4.54 -30.54
C ARG A 284 -18.89 -3.31 -29.87
N LYS A 285 -19.02 -2.13 -30.48
CA LYS A 285 -18.52 -0.88 -29.90
C LYS A 285 -19.09 -0.60 -28.52
N LEU A 286 -20.40 -0.83 -28.32
CA LEU A 286 -21.04 -0.67 -27.01
C LEU A 286 -20.46 -1.62 -25.98
N LYS A 287 -20.25 -2.90 -26.34
CA LYS A 287 -19.62 -3.87 -25.44
C LYS A 287 -18.18 -3.48 -25.11
N ASP A 288 -17.40 -3.04 -26.10
CA ASP A 288 -16.03 -2.60 -25.88
C ASP A 288 -15.99 -1.40 -24.91
N LEU A 289 -16.82 -0.37 -25.15
CA LEU A 289 -16.98 0.79 -24.27
C LEU A 289 -17.44 0.40 -22.86
N GLU A 290 -18.34 -0.57 -22.72
CA GLU A 290 -18.78 -1.08 -21.42
C GLU A 290 -17.64 -1.77 -20.67
N THR A 291 -16.83 -2.58 -21.36
CA THR A 291 -15.65 -3.22 -20.76
C THR A 291 -14.58 -2.21 -20.35
N GLU A 292 -14.31 -1.19 -21.18
CA GLU A 292 -13.39 -0.11 -20.84
C GLU A 292 -13.90 0.69 -19.64
N TYR A 293 -15.19 1.03 -19.62
CA TYR A 293 -15.81 1.71 -18.49
C TYR A 293 -15.67 0.90 -17.20
N GLN A 294 -15.99 -0.40 -17.23
CA GLN A 294 -15.85 -1.28 -16.06
C GLN A 294 -14.39 -1.37 -15.61
N TYR A 295 -13.43 -1.47 -16.54
CA TYR A 295 -12.00 -1.48 -16.23
C TYR A 295 -11.55 -0.20 -15.52
N PHE A 296 -11.89 0.97 -16.07
CA PHE A 296 -11.53 2.25 -15.46
C PHE A 296 -12.25 2.48 -14.14
N HIS A 297 -13.51 2.07 -14.04
CA HIS A 297 -14.28 2.17 -12.80
C HIS A 297 -13.68 1.31 -11.69
N ASN A 298 -13.29 0.07 -12.00
CA ASN A 298 -12.62 -0.82 -11.05
C ASN A 298 -11.26 -0.26 -10.63
N SER A 299 -10.45 0.22 -11.58
CA SER A 299 -9.15 0.84 -11.30
C SER A 299 -9.30 2.08 -10.41
N PHE A 300 -10.29 2.92 -10.68
CA PHE A 300 -10.62 4.09 -9.87
C PHE A 300 -11.05 3.69 -8.45
N ASN A 301 -11.89 2.67 -8.30
CA ASN A 301 -12.33 2.19 -6.99
C ASN A 301 -11.17 1.60 -6.18
N VAL A 302 -10.27 0.85 -6.80
CA VAL A 302 -9.06 0.32 -6.15
C VAL A 302 -8.17 1.48 -5.67
N LEU A 303 -7.93 2.47 -6.53
CA LEU A 303 -7.12 3.64 -6.16
C LEU A 303 -7.78 4.46 -5.04
N LYS A 304 -9.10 4.60 -5.06
CA LYS A 304 -9.86 5.28 -4.02
C LYS A 304 -9.76 4.56 -2.68
N LEU A 305 -9.89 3.23 -2.67
CA LEU A 305 -9.75 2.42 -1.45
C LEU A 305 -8.32 2.50 -0.90
N GLN A 306 -7.31 2.49 -1.77
CA GLN A 306 -5.92 2.65 -1.37
C GLN A 306 -5.67 4.03 -0.75
N LEU A 307 -6.17 5.10 -1.39
CA LEU A 307 -6.08 6.46 -0.84
C LEU A 307 -6.74 6.57 0.54
N GLN A 308 -7.89 5.93 0.74
CA GLN A 308 -8.56 5.92 2.05
C GLN A 308 -7.74 5.17 3.10
N LYS A 309 -7.13 4.04 2.74
CA LYS A 309 -6.21 3.32 3.62
C LYS A 309 -5.00 4.18 3.99
N ASP A 310 -4.37 4.81 3.01
CA ASP A 310 -3.19 5.65 3.21
C ASP A 310 -3.52 6.84 4.12
N GLN A 311 -4.66 7.51 3.88
CA GLN A 311 -5.15 8.58 4.75
C GLN A 311 -5.36 8.10 6.20
N GLN A 312 -5.88 6.90 6.40
CA GLN A 312 -6.07 6.35 7.74
C GLN A 312 -4.74 5.98 8.41
N VAL A 313 -3.78 5.41 7.67
CA VAL A 313 -2.44 5.13 8.16
C VAL A 313 -1.72 6.41 8.56
N ASP A 314 -1.81 7.46 7.74
CA ASP A 314 -1.17 8.75 8.02
C ASP A 314 -1.83 9.45 9.21
N ALA A 315 -3.15 9.37 9.36
CA ALA A 315 -3.85 9.87 10.54
C ALA A 315 -3.37 9.16 11.83
N ASN A 316 -3.25 7.83 11.80
CA ASN A 316 -2.75 7.05 12.94
C ASN A 316 -1.29 7.40 13.27
N LYS A 317 -0.43 7.54 12.26
CA LYS A 317 0.97 7.95 12.46
C LYS A 317 1.06 9.35 13.07
N MET A 318 0.22 10.27 12.61
CA MET A 318 0.16 11.63 13.17
C MET A 318 -0.33 11.63 14.62
N GLU A 319 -1.29 10.79 14.96
CA GLU A 319 -1.76 10.62 16.34
C GLU A 319 -0.62 10.10 17.23
N VAL A 320 0.07 9.02 16.83
CA VAL A 320 1.21 8.47 17.58
C VAL A 320 2.34 9.47 17.72
N LEU A 321 2.67 10.21 16.66
CA LEU A 321 3.69 11.26 16.70
C LEU A 321 3.29 12.39 17.66
N THR A 322 2.01 12.79 17.65
CA THR A 322 1.51 13.85 18.53
C THR A 322 1.55 13.40 20.00
N ILE A 323 1.16 12.16 20.29
CA ILE A 323 1.20 11.59 21.64
C ILE A 323 2.65 11.53 22.14
N SER A 324 3.54 10.90 21.38
CA SER A 324 4.97 10.79 21.75
C SER A 324 5.65 12.15 21.87
N HIS A 325 5.31 13.11 21.00
CA HIS A 325 5.78 14.49 21.12
C HIS A 325 5.29 15.15 22.42
N ASN A 326 4.02 15.01 22.77
CA ASN A 326 3.47 15.58 24.00
C ASN A 326 4.05 14.92 25.26
N GLU A 327 4.29 13.61 25.23
CA GLU A 327 4.93 12.87 26.32
C GLU A 327 6.38 13.32 26.53
N THR A 328 7.16 13.41 25.44
CA THR A 328 8.55 13.89 25.49
C THR A 328 8.60 15.35 25.93
N MET A 329 7.70 16.20 25.43
CA MET A 329 7.60 17.60 25.84
C MET A 329 7.25 17.73 27.34
N SER A 330 6.32 16.92 27.84
CA SER A 330 5.97 16.86 29.27
C SER A 330 7.15 16.40 30.12
N ALA A 331 7.90 15.39 29.67
CA ALA A 331 9.10 14.92 30.34
C ALA A 331 10.18 16.02 30.40
N LEU A 332 10.43 16.70 29.27
CA LEU A 332 11.39 17.81 29.20
C LEU A 332 10.95 18.99 30.08
N GLN A 333 9.66 19.31 30.12
CA GLN A 333 9.12 20.35 30.98
C GLN A 333 9.34 20.01 32.47
N LYS A 334 9.11 18.76 32.87
CA LYS A 334 9.41 18.28 34.25
C LYS A 334 10.90 18.38 34.58
N ILE A 335 11.79 18.06 33.64
CA ILE A 335 13.24 18.21 33.83
C ILE A 335 13.61 19.69 34.00
N LYS A 336 13.02 20.56 33.17
CA LYS A 336 13.20 22.01 33.27
C LYS A 336 12.75 22.54 34.63
N GLU A 337 11.56 22.16 35.10
CA GLU A 337 11.05 22.56 36.42
C GLU A 337 11.95 22.08 37.56
N LYS A 338 12.44 20.83 37.51
CA LYS A 338 13.43 20.32 38.47
C LYS A 338 14.73 21.13 38.42
N GLY A 339 15.22 21.45 37.24
CA GLY A 339 16.42 22.28 37.04
C GLY A 339 16.25 23.69 37.60
N GLU A 340 15.13 24.36 37.31
CA GLU A 340 14.77 25.67 37.86
C GLU A 340 14.66 25.63 39.39
N HIS A 341 14.07 24.57 39.94
CA HIS A 341 13.97 24.37 41.38
C HIS A 341 15.36 24.20 42.03
N ILE A 342 16.24 23.37 41.45
CA ILE A 342 17.61 23.20 41.93
C ILE A 342 18.37 24.52 41.88
N LEU A 343 18.26 25.28 40.79
CA LEU A 343 18.89 26.60 40.65
C LEU A 343 18.34 27.60 41.69
N HIS A 344 17.03 27.57 41.95
CA HIS A 344 16.41 28.41 42.96
C HIS A 344 16.91 28.07 44.36
N VAL A 345 16.92 26.79 44.73
CA VAL A 345 17.46 26.31 46.02
C VAL A 345 18.93 26.69 46.14
N ALA A 346 19.74 26.45 45.12
CA ALA A 346 21.15 26.84 45.10
C ALA A 346 21.33 28.36 45.28
N ALA A 347 20.50 29.19 44.65
CA ALA A 347 20.53 30.64 44.81
C ALA A 347 20.14 31.09 46.23
N VAL A 348 19.17 30.43 46.87
CA VAL A 348 18.78 30.67 48.27
C VAL A 348 19.91 30.23 49.22
N CYS A 349 20.46 29.02 49.05
CA CYS A 349 21.59 28.53 49.82
C CYS A 349 22.79 29.47 49.70
N ARG A 350 23.11 29.95 48.49
CA ARG A 350 24.19 30.90 48.25
C ARG A 350 24.03 32.21 49.03
N LYS A 351 22.81 32.64 49.39
CA LYS A 351 22.64 33.83 50.25
C LYS A 351 23.20 33.60 51.66
N LEU A 352 23.08 32.38 52.19
CA LEU A 352 23.49 32.00 53.54
C LEU A 352 24.99 31.66 53.66
N GLU A 353 25.68 31.48 52.53
CA GLU A 353 27.13 31.21 52.49
C GLU A 353 27.96 32.43 52.92
N THR A 354 29.08 32.17 53.60
CA THR A 354 30.06 33.20 53.98
C THR A 354 30.77 33.80 52.76
N GLN A 355 31.43 34.95 52.92
CA GLN A 355 32.20 35.54 51.82
C GLN A 355 33.37 34.64 51.38
N GLU A 356 34.00 33.93 52.33
CA GLU A 356 35.09 32.99 52.03
C GLU A 356 34.61 31.82 51.16
N GLU A 357 33.47 31.21 51.50
CA GLU A 357 32.86 30.12 50.73
C GLU A 357 32.33 30.55 49.36
N LYS A 358 32.00 31.85 49.20
CA LYS A 358 31.59 32.43 47.90
C LYS A 358 32.78 32.66 46.97
N ILE A 359 33.91 33.12 47.52
CA ILE A 359 35.13 33.43 46.77
C ILE A 359 35.92 32.15 46.47
N ARG A 360 35.93 31.19 47.40
CA ARG A 360 36.54 29.87 47.25
C ARG A 360 35.52 28.77 47.59
N PRO A 361 34.65 28.41 46.63
CA PRO A 361 33.62 27.38 46.84
C PRO A 361 34.15 25.95 46.98
N PHE A 362 35.38 25.68 46.50
CA PHE A 362 35.96 24.34 46.46
C PHE A 362 37.35 24.34 47.12
N PRO A 363 37.73 23.25 47.83
CA PRO A 363 39.02 23.15 48.51
C PRO A 363 40.19 23.14 47.52
N ALA A 364 41.34 23.69 47.95
CA ALA A 364 42.51 23.93 47.10
C ALA A 364 43.25 22.66 46.61
N ASN A 365 42.90 21.48 47.11
CA ASN A 365 43.61 20.22 46.86
C ASN A 365 43.12 19.46 45.62
N TYR A 366 42.42 20.11 44.70
CA TYR A 366 41.89 19.43 43.52
C TYR A 366 42.95 19.36 42.40
N LEU A 367 43.72 18.28 42.38
CA LEU A 367 44.43 17.85 41.18
C LEU A 367 43.40 17.18 40.26
N ARG A 368 43.15 17.79 39.10
CA ARG A 368 42.23 17.26 38.09
C ARG A 368 42.77 15.92 37.56
N PRO A 369 42.08 14.78 37.75
CA PRO A 369 42.43 13.57 37.03
C PRO A 369 42.14 13.79 35.54
N GLU A 370 43.05 13.37 34.66
CA GLU A 370 42.78 13.30 33.22
C GLU A 370 41.58 12.37 32.97
N ARG A 371 40.59 12.86 32.23
CA ARG A 371 39.34 12.15 31.98
C ARG A 371 39.62 10.92 31.10
N SER A 372 39.56 9.74 31.68
CA SER A 372 39.35 8.49 30.95
C SER A 372 37.92 8.46 30.39
N ASN A 373 37.78 7.96 29.16
CA ASN A 373 36.49 7.72 28.53
C ASN A 373 35.71 6.62 29.26
N LEU A 374 34.37 6.70 29.17
CA LEU A 374 33.35 5.63 29.19
C LEU A 374 32.45 5.51 30.45
N ASN A 375 31.22 6.01 30.29
CA ASN A 375 29.94 5.28 30.42
C ASN A 375 29.77 4.24 31.56
N SER A 376 29.71 4.67 32.82
CA SER A 376 29.12 3.87 33.91
C SER A 376 28.32 4.73 34.90
N GLU A 377 27.18 4.22 35.37
CA GLU A 377 26.24 4.92 36.28
C GLU A 377 26.87 5.36 37.62
N ASP A 378 27.99 4.72 38.02
CA ASP A 378 28.75 5.01 39.23
C ASP A 378 29.48 6.39 39.19
N GLU A 379 29.72 6.98 38.01
CA GLU A 379 30.39 8.29 37.89
C GLU A 379 29.52 9.49 38.33
N ASN A 380 28.20 9.33 38.42
CA ASN A 380 27.33 10.42 38.87
C ASN A 380 27.61 10.82 40.33
N ILE A 381 28.15 9.91 41.13
CA ILE A 381 28.52 10.15 42.52
C ILE A 381 29.84 10.93 42.56
N GLU A 382 30.83 10.56 41.75
CA GLU A 382 32.13 11.25 41.67
C GLU A 382 32.00 12.70 41.17
N ILE A 383 31.05 13.00 40.28
CA ILE A 383 30.76 14.37 39.82
C ILE A 383 30.25 15.26 40.97
N LEU A 384 29.59 14.69 41.99
CA LEU A 384 29.10 15.42 43.16
C LEU A 384 30.11 15.46 44.33
N ASP A 385 31.28 14.85 44.22
CA ASP A 385 32.27 14.84 45.32
C ASP A 385 32.69 16.24 45.76
N LEU A 386 32.84 17.15 44.79
CA LEU A 386 33.14 18.56 45.07
C LEU A 386 32.01 19.26 45.84
N PHE A 387 30.75 18.90 45.54
CA PHE A 387 29.60 19.40 46.28
C PHE A 387 29.57 18.84 47.70
N TRP A 388 29.78 17.54 47.88
CA TRP A 388 29.80 16.91 49.20
C TRP A 388 30.97 17.37 50.07
N GLN A 389 32.15 17.61 49.51
CA GLN A 389 33.28 18.23 50.22
C GLN A 389 32.92 19.62 50.74
N ARG A 390 32.21 20.42 49.93
CA ARG A 390 31.73 21.75 50.32
C ARG A 390 30.69 21.67 51.45
N VAL A 391 29.75 20.72 51.36
CA VAL A 391 28.78 20.45 52.43
C VAL A 391 29.50 20.04 53.72
N GLY A 392 30.49 19.14 53.64
CA GLY A 392 31.28 18.71 54.79
C GLY A 392 32.05 19.85 55.47
N GLN A 393 32.59 20.80 54.70
CA GLN A 393 33.22 22.00 55.25
C GLN A 393 32.20 22.89 56.00
N ALA A 394 31.02 23.10 55.42
CA ALA A 394 29.96 23.86 56.08
C ALA A 394 29.47 23.16 57.36
N GLU A 395 29.37 21.83 57.36
CA GLU A 395 29.04 21.05 58.55
C GLU A 395 30.11 21.16 59.63
N ALA A 396 31.40 21.08 59.28
CA ALA A 396 32.50 21.27 60.23
C ALA A 396 32.44 22.66 60.89
N SER A 397 32.21 23.71 60.11
CA SER A 397 31.99 25.07 60.62
C SER A 397 30.77 25.14 61.55
N ARG A 398 29.65 24.50 61.18
CA ARG A 398 28.45 24.42 62.03
C ARG A 398 28.76 23.71 63.36
N TYR A 399 29.50 22.61 63.33
CA TYR A 399 29.88 21.88 64.54
C TYR A 399 30.75 22.73 65.48
N ALA A 400 31.74 23.46 64.94
CA ALA A 400 32.57 24.36 65.74
C ALA A 400 31.75 25.47 66.43
N ILE A 401 30.82 26.10 65.71
CA ILE A 401 29.91 27.11 66.28
C ILE A 401 29.02 26.52 67.37
N ILE A 402 28.51 25.30 67.17
CA ILE A 402 27.68 24.61 68.17
C ILE A 402 28.51 24.32 69.43
N GLU A 403 29.74 23.85 69.28
CA GLU A 403 30.64 23.55 70.39
C GLU A 403 30.93 24.82 71.20
N GLU A 404 31.34 25.92 70.54
CA GLU A 404 31.58 27.20 71.18
C GLU A 404 30.32 27.75 71.86
N ARG A 405 29.16 27.67 71.20
CA ARG A 405 27.87 28.04 71.80
C ARG A 405 27.58 27.21 73.06
N THR A 406 27.84 25.91 73.04
CA THR A 406 27.62 25.06 74.24
C THR A 406 28.60 25.38 75.35
N PHE A 407 29.85 25.70 75.01
CA PHE A 407 30.85 26.17 75.96
C PHE A 407 30.42 27.49 76.61
N LEU A 408 30.07 28.51 75.81
CA LEU A 408 29.60 29.80 76.29
C LEU A 408 28.31 29.68 77.12
N LYS A 409 27.40 28.77 76.76
CA LYS A 409 26.22 28.48 77.60
C LYS A 409 26.61 27.93 78.96
N LYS A 410 27.51 26.94 79.01
CA LYS A 410 28.03 26.39 80.27
C LYS A 410 28.76 27.44 81.10
N GLU A 411 29.56 28.29 80.47
CA GLU A 411 30.27 29.38 81.14
C GLU A 411 29.30 30.43 81.69
N ASN A 412 28.28 30.81 80.92
CA ASN A 412 27.22 31.71 81.38
C ASN A 412 26.43 31.10 82.55
N GLU A 413 26.11 29.81 82.51
CA GLU A 413 25.51 29.10 83.65
C GLU A 413 26.42 29.15 84.89
N ILE A 414 27.74 29.01 84.72
CA ILE A 414 28.72 29.14 85.81
C ILE A 414 28.78 30.59 86.32
N LEU A 415 28.77 31.59 85.43
CA LEU A 415 28.77 33.00 85.80
C LEU A 415 27.48 33.40 86.53
N GLN A 416 26.32 32.88 86.10
CA GLN A 416 25.05 33.06 86.80
C GLN A 416 25.10 32.43 88.20
N LYS A 417 25.69 31.24 88.35
CA LYS A 417 25.91 30.62 89.66
C LYS A 417 26.84 31.45 90.54
N LYS A 418 27.98 31.93 90.00
CA LYS A 418 28.91 32.80 90.73
C LYS A 418 28.30 34.15 91.09
N LEU A 419 27.47 34.73 90.22
CA LEU A 419 26.70 35.94 90.51
C LEU A 419 25.68 35.65 91.63
N HIS A 420 24.99 34.51 91.58
CA HIS A 420 24.07 34.08 92.63
C HIS A 420 24.78 33.89 93.96
N GLU A 421 25.95 33.25 93.99
CA GLU A 421 26.82 33.12 95.16
C GLU A 421 27.31 34.49 95.67
N PHE A 422 27.73 35.40 94.78
CA PHE A 422 28.11 36.76 95.14
C PHE A 422 26.94 37.56 95.73
N CYS A 423 25.74 37.42 95.18
CA CYS A 423 24.51 38.00 95.72
C CYS A 423 24.12 37.38 97.07
N GLN A 424 24.50 36.12 97.36
CA GLN A 424 24.34 35.50 98.68
C GLN A 424 25.40 35.99 99.68
N CYS A 425 26.63 36.29 99.23
CA CYS A 425 27.69 36.89 100.06
C CYS A 425 27.43 38.37 100.37
N LEU A 426 26.66 39.07 99.55
CA LEU A 426 26.00 40.31 99.91
C LEU A 426 24.85 40.00 100.88
N GLN A 427 25.17 39.86 102.17
CA GLN A 427 24.19 40.15 103.20
C GLN A 427 23.78 41.62 103.07
N CYS A 428 22.79 41.92 102.22
CA CYS A 428 21.85 42.98 102.56
C CYS A 428 21.03 42.47 103.76
N PRO A 429 20.83 43.30 104.79
CA PRO A 429 20.16 42.89 106.02
C PRO A 429 18.78 42.33 105.72
N ALA A 430 18.41 41.29 106.47
CA ALA A 430 17.02 40.87 106.57
C ALA A 430 16.12 42.07 106.91
N GLY A 431 15.04 42.22 106.15
CA GLY A 431 13.86 42.98 106.55
C GLY A 431 13.67 44.31 105.83
N GLN A 432 12.75 44.32 104.86
CA GLN A 432 11.46 44.99 105.08
C GLN A 432 10.50 44.66 103.93
N THR A 433 9.43 43.95 104.31
CA THR A 433 8.13 44.01 103.64
C THR A 433 7.66 45.46 103.61
N ILE A 434 7.31 45.97 102.43
CA ILE A 434 6.38 47.10 102.31
C ILE A 434 5.34 46.68 101.28
N ASP A 435 4.21 46.21 101.79
CA ASP A 435 2.92 46.39 101.14
C ASP A 435 2.58 47.89 101.20
N ASN A 436 2.20 48.48 100.06
CA ASN A 436 1.03 49.34 99.94
C ASN A 436 0.90 49.94 98.53
N GLU A 437 -0.13 49.47 97.85
CA GLU A 437 -1.15 50.23 97.13
C GLU A 437 -0.93 51.72 96.80
N GLN A 438 -1.17 52.01 95.52
CA GLN A 438 -1.87 53.18 94.98
C GLN A 438 -1.15 54.55 94.98
N LEU A 439 -0.48 54.84 93.86
CA LEU A 439 -0.50 56.17 93.25
C LEU A 439 -0.83 56.00 91.77
N ASN A 440 -2.06 56.37 91.42
CA ASN A 440 -2.71 56.15 90.14
C ASN A 440 -2.68 57.47 89.35
N TRP A 441 -1.95 57.54 88.24
CA TRP A 441 -2.24 58.43 87.09
C TRP A 441 -1.77 57.79 85.76
N PRO A 442 -2.54 57.85 84.66
CA PRO A 442 -2.34 57.09 83.40
C PRO A 442 -1.99 58.02 82.20
N PRO A 443 -1.95 57.58 80.91
CA PRO A 443 -1.57 56.30 80.30
C PRO A 443 -0.55 56.41 79.13
N TYR A 444 -0.07 55.25 78.68
CA TYR A 444 0.36 54.90 77.30
C TYR A 444 1.79 55.20 76.79
N ILE A 445 2.34 54.14 76.18
CA ILE A 445 3.50 53.98 75.27
C ILE A 445 4.89 53.88 75.92
N GLY A 446 5.52 52.69 75.80
CA GLY A 446 6.98 52.58 75.89
C GLY A 446 7.54 51.24 76.37
N HIS A 447 7.84 50.36 75.42
CA HIS A 447 8.96 49.38 75.41
C HIS A 447 9.36 48.66 76.72
N ILE A 448 8.92 47.41 76.86
CA ILE A 448 9.59 46.41 77.70
C ILE A 448 10.05 45.23 76.83
N SER A 449 11.38 45.14 76.69
CA SER A 449 12.20 43.92 76.64
C SER A 449 11.70 42.76 75.75
N LYS A 450 11.99 42.85 74.45
CA LYS A 450 12.35 41.67 73.63
C LYS A 450 13.72 41.17 74.12
N ASN A 451 13.87 39.85 74.36
CA ASN A 451 15.12 39.07 74.27
C ASN A 451 15.10 37.72 75.05
N VAL A 452 13.94 37.21 75.50
CA VAL A 452 13.89 35.87 76.16
C VAL A 452 12.97 34.86 75.45
N THR A 453 12.24 35.25 74.41
CA THR A 453 11.31 34.35 73.70
C THR A 453 11.81 33.78 72.37
N GLU A 454 12.95 34.24 71.83
CA GLU A 454 13.52 33.69 70.58
C GLU A 454 14.25 32.35 70.78
N ALA A 455 14.86 32.10 71.96
CA ALA A 455 15.59 30.87 72.24
C ALA A 455 14.69 29.62 72.37
N HIS A 456 13.41 29.80 72.73
CA HIS A 456 12.44 28.69 72.85
C HIS A 456 11.74 28.36 71.52
N GLN A 457 11.71 29.29 70.57
CA GLN A 457 11.17 29.04 69.22
C GLN A 457 12.22 28.47 68.25
N GLU A 458 13.52 28.72 68.48
CA GLU A 458 14.60 28.11 67.69
C GLU A 458 14.85 26.62 68.02
N MET A 459 14.65 26.18 69.27
CA MET A 459 14.83 24.75 69.61
C MET A 459 13.73 23.83 69.05
N LYS A 460 12.53 24.36 68.76
CA LYS A 460 11.46 23.59 68.09
C LYS A 460 11.66 23.42 66.58
N LYS A 461 12.52 24.22 65.95
CA LYS A 461 12.83 24.07 64.51
C LYS A 461 13.80 22.91 64.19
N TYR A 462 14.54 22.40 65.18
CA TYR A 462 15.51 21.31 65.00
C TYR A 462 15.02 19.92 65.45
N GLN A 463 13.74 19.77 65.83
CA GLN A 463 13.16 18.47 66.23
C GLN A 463 12.15 17.89 65.22
N LEU A 464 11.92 18.53 64.08
CA LEU A 464 10.98 18.07 63.05
C LEU A 464 11.64 18.00 61.67
N GLN A 465 12.60 17.09 61.51
CA GLN A 465 12.99 16.54 60.22
C GLN A 465 13.28 15.03 60.38
N ASN A 466 12.23 14.25 60.66
CA ASN A 466 12.17 12.87 60.24
C ASN A 466 11.38 12.84 58.93
N TYR A 467 12.06 12.68 57.81
CA TYR A 467 11.43 12.40 56.52
C TYR A 467 10.97 10.94 56.47
N PRO A 468 9.77 10.63 55.95
CA PRO A 468 9.41 9.27 55.60
C PRO A 468 10.11 8.87 54.29
N PHE A 469 10.83 7.75 54.32
CA PHE A 469 11.18 7.00 53.12
C PHE A 469 9.88 6.49 52.51
N GLY A 470 9.47 7.08 51.38
CA GLY A 470 8.46 6.50 50.50
C GLY A 470 9.13 5.44 49.62
N GLY A 471 8.91 4.17 49.95
CA GLY A 471 9.10 3.07 49.02
C GLY A 471 7.91 3.00 48.07
N ASN A 472 8.19 3.13 46.78
CA ASN A 472 7.57 2.33 45.73
C ASN A 472 8.66 1.41 45.19
#